data_AF-A0A8T0F200-F1
#
_entry.id   AF-A0A8T0F200-F1
#
_cell.length_a   1.000
_cell.length_b   1.000
_cell.length_c   1.000
_cell.angle_alpha   90.00
_cell.angle_beta   90.00
_cell.angle_gamma   90.00
#
_symmetry.space_group_name_H-M   'P 1'
#
loop_
_entity.id
_entity.type
_entity.pdbx_description
1 polymer ?
#
loop_
_entity_poly.entity_id
_entity_poly.type
_entity_poly.pdbx_seq_one_letter_code
_entity_poly.pdbx_strand_id
1 'polypeptide(L)'
;MNIPPVCSIRNVASLREITLVSGAILLTDWDKIKHMVEDLHRHMNFEIANPGTHSRRITYPTVTEAFKYEAEDALRDICIPETLKKELAECVYKISSEIFNFYIINFDLMQEAASLKDFIVFNSDGSINHYRSHQRIIRETNLSTRIRFASACQYYSVEELIAIWNEVVAPAIFGRI
;
A
#
# COMPACT_ATOMS: atom_id res chain seq x y z
N MET A 1 38.45 23.48 -9.88
CA MET A 1 38.35 22.66 -8.65
C MET A 1 37.07 21.86 -8.75
N ASN A 2 37.15 20.53 -8.82
CA ASN A 2 35.98 19.66 -8.80
C ASN A 2 35.54 19.48 -7.34
N ILE A 3 34.42 20.11 -6.97
CA ILE A 3 33.73 19.81 -5.72
C ILE A 3 33.10 18.43 -5.92
N PRO A 4 33.44 17.40 -5.13
CA PRO A 4 32.75 16.12 -5.25
C PRO A 4 31.26 16.34 -4.95
N PRO A 5 30.34 15.66 -5.66
CA PRO A 5 28.93 15.73 -5.32
C PRO A 5 28.80 15.31 -3.86
N VAL A 6 28.19 16.19 -3.06
CA VAL A 6 27.79 15.86 -1.69
C VAL A 6 26.87 14.65 -1.81
N CYS A 7 27.39 13.45 -1.54
CA CYS A 7 26.56 12.29 -1.35
C CYS A 7 25.57 12.68 -0.26
N SER A 8 24.28 12.78 -0.59
CA SER A 8 23.26 12.98 0.43
C SER A 8 23.50 11.87 1.44
N ILE A 9 23.68 12.25 2.71
CA ILE A 9 23.64 11.29 3.79
C ILE A 9 22.30 10.58 3.59
N ARG A 10 22.32 9.30 3.22
CA ARG A 10 21.09 8.51 3.15
C ARG A 10 20.43 8.73 4.51
N ASN A 11 19.18 9.21 4.52
CA ASN A 11 18.38 9.23 5.74
C ASN A 11 18.24 7.77 6.20
N VAL A 12 19.18 7.31 7.02
CA VAL A 12 19.06 6.03 7.71
C VAL A 12 18.05 6.28 8.80
N ALA A 13 16.87 5.67 8.66
CA ALA A 13 15.84 5.75 9.69
C ALA A 13 16.43 5.29 11.03
N SER A 14 16.18 6.08 12.07
CA SER A 14 16.59 5.76 13.43
C SER A 14 15.88 4.49 13.91
N LEU A 15 16.51 3.76 14.84
CA LEU A 15 15.89 2.60 15.49
C LEU A 15 14.53 2.93 16.10
N ARG A 16 14.35 4.17 16.57
CA ARG A 16 13.08 4.67 17.09
C ARG A 16 12.00 4.72 16.01
N GLU A 17 12.30 5.30 14.85
CA GLU A 17 11.35 5.37 13.72
C GLU A 17 10.97 3.98 13.23
N ILE A 18 11.94 3.06 13.10
CA ILE A 18 11.68 1.67 12.73
C ILE A 18 10.76 0.99 13.75
N THR A 19 10.99 1.22 15.05
CA THR A 19 10.17 0.66 16.13
C THR A 19 8.75 1.22 16.10
N LEU A 20 8.59 2.53 15.91
CA LEU A 20 7.29 3.18 15.81
C LEU A 20 6.49 2.66 14.62
N VAL A 21 7.11 2.57 13.44
CA VAL A 21 6.46 2.04 12.23
C VAL A 21 6.10 0.57 12.42
N SER A 22 6.99 -0.24 12.97
CA SER A 22 6.73 -1.66 13.21
C SER A 22 5.59 -1.86 14.21
N GLY A 23 5.58 -1.10 15.31
CA GLY A 23 4.49 -1.10 16.28
C GLY A 23 3.18 -0.64 15.66
N ALA A 24 3.22 0.39 14.80
CA ALA A 24 2.03 0.88 14.12
C ALA A 24 1.44 -0.17 13.17
N ILE A 25 2.27 -0.85 12.37
CA ILE A 25 1.84 -1.94 11.48
C ILE A 25 1.18 -3.08 12.27
N LEU A 26 1.68 -3.41 13.47
CA LEU A 26 1.10 -4.43 14.34
C LEU A 26 -0.27 -4.04 14.89
N LEU A 27 -0.50 -2.74 15.10
CA LEU A 27 -1.75 -2.21 15.65
C LEU A 27 -2.80 -1.91 14.57
N THR A 28 -2.40 -1.89 13.30
CA THR A 28 -3.34 -1.65 12.19
C THR A 28 -4.27 -2.85 11.99
N ASP A 29 -5.58 -2.60 12.03
CA ASP A 29 -6.60 -3.60 11.72
C ASP A 29 -6.87 -3.67 10.21
N TRP A 30 -6.15 -4.57 9.54
CA TRP A 30 -6.21 -4.78 8.10
C TRP A 30 -7.57 -5.30 7.61
N ASP A 31 -8.22 -6.15 8.39
CA ASP A 31 -9.51 -6.76 8.01
C ASP A 31 -10.64 -5.73 8.12
N LYS A 32 -10.60 -4.88 9.14
CA LYS A 32 -11.51 -3.74 9.23
C LYS A 32 -11.35 -2.78 8.06
N ILE A 33 -10.13 -2.40 7.71
CA ILE A 33 -9.87 -1.54 6.54
C ILE A 33 -10.44 -2.17 5.26
N LYS A 34 -10.26 -3.49 5.10
CA LYS A 34 -10.87 -4.25 4.00
C LYS A 34 -12.38 -4.05 3.94
N HIS A 35 -13.07 -4.30 5.05
CA HIS A 35 -14.52 -4.17 5.12
C HIS A 35 -15.00 -2.74 4.86
N MET A 36 -14.29 -1.73 5.36
CA MET A 36 -14.61 -0.33 5.07
C MET A 36 -14.54 -0.02 3.57
N VAL A 37 -13.55 -0.55 2.86
CA VAL A 37 -13.40 -0.35 1.41
C VAL A 37 -14.47 -1.12 0.63
N GLU A 38 -14.80 -2.34 1.05
CA GLU A 38 -15.91 -3.13 0.48
C GLU A 38 -17.24 -2.40 0.63
N ASP A 39 -17.53 -1.87 1.83
CA ASP A 39 -18.73 -1.11 2.08
C ASP A 39 -18.74 0.19 1.27
N LEU A 40 -17.63 0.92 1.17
CA LEU A 40 -17.55 2.09 0.31
C LEU A 40 -17.90 1.74 -1.15
N HIS A 41 -17.34 0.66 -1.70
CA HIS A 41 -17.63 0.22 -3.07
C HIS A 41 -19.09 -0.20 -3.28
N ARG A 42 -19.75 -0.79 -2.26
CA ARG A 42 -21.18 -1.13 -2.33
C ARG A 42 -22.09 0.10 -2.40
N HIS A 43 -21.68 1.21 -1.79
CA HIS A 43 -22.47 2.44 -1.71
C HIS A 43 -22.08 3.50 -2.76
N MET A 44 -20.99 3.28 -3.50
CA MET A 44 -20.62 4.13 -4.63
C MET A 44 -21.48 3.77 -5.86
N ASN A 45 -22.40 4.67 -6.22
CA ASN A 45 -23.05 4.64 -7.54
C ASN A 45 -22.00 5.04 -8.59
N PHE A 46 -21.45 4.09 -9.33
CA PHE A 46 -20.52 4.36 -10.42
C PHE A 46 -21.27 5.01 -11.60
N GLU A 47 -21.42 6.33 -11.59
CA GLU A 47 -21.46 7.07 -12.85
C GLU A 47 -20.04 7.01 -13.43
N ILE A 48 -19.92 6.34 -14.58
CA ILE A 48 -18.70 5.99 -15.32
C ILE A 48 -17.62 7.09 -15.18
N ALA A 49 -16.68 6.89 -14.25
CA ALA A 49 -15.48 7.70 -14.16
C ALA A 49 -14.46 7.19 -15.17
N ASN A 50 -13.93 8.11 -15.97
CA ASN A 50 -12.97 7.86 -17.04
C ASN A 50 -11.73 7.12 -16.46
N PRO A 51 -11.17 6.10 -17.12
CA PRO A 51 -9.94 5.40 -16.66
C PRO A 51 -8.73 6.32 -16.43
N GLY A 52 -8.79 7.57 -16.90
CA GLY A 52 -7.78 8.62 -16.67
C GLY A 52 -8.02 9.56 -15.48
N THR A 53 -9.11 9.46 -14.71
CA THR A 53 -9.23 10.22 -13.46
C THR A 53 -8.31 9.58 -12.43
N HIS A 54 -7.06 10.05 -12.45
CA HIS A 54 -6.12 9.93 -11.35
C HIS A 54 -6.92 10.05 -10.06
N SER A 55 -6.83 8.98 -9.26
CA SER A 55 -7.08 8.99 -7.83
C SER A 55 -6.44 10.26 -7.27
N ARG A 56 -7.21 11.36 -7.21
CA ARG A 56 -7.02 12.34 -6.15
C ARG A 56 -6.98 11.48 -4.91
N ARG A 57 -5.97 11.66 -4.04
CA ARG A 57 -6.04 11.16 -2.67
C ARG A 57 -7.37 11.66 -2.11
N ILE A 58 -8.43 10.87 -2.23
CA ILE A 58 -9.70 11.15 -1.57
C ILE A 58 -9.44 10.65 -0.17
N THR A 59 -8.70 11.46 0.58
CA THR A 59 -8.59 11.28 2.01
C THR A 59 -9.95 11.70 2.55
N TYR A 60 -10.84 10.74 2.74
CA TYR A 60 -12.14 10.98 3.34
C TYR A 60 -11.90 11.51 4.76
N PRO A 61 -12.23 12.78 5.06
CA PRO A 61 -11.87 13.39 6.34
C PRO A 61 -12.46 12.61 7.52
N THR A 62 -13.69 12.12 7.36
CA THR A 62 -14.40 11.28 8.33
C THR A 62 -13.70 9.94 8.61
N VAL A 63 -13.15 9.30 7.57
CA VAL A 63 -12.38 8.05 7.71
C VAL A 63 -11.05 8.30 8.43
N THR A 64 -10.42 9.45 8.15
CA THR A 64 -9.15 9.84 8.79
C THR A 64 -9.34 10.13 10.27
N GLU A 65 -10.42 10.82 10.63
CA GLU A 65 -10.80 11.06 12.03
C GLU A 65 -11.12 9.75 12.76
N ALA A 66 -11.83 8.81 12.11
CA ALA A 66 -12.11 7.49 12.67
C ALA A 66 -10.82 6.72 12.99
N PHE A 67 -9.87 6.64 12.04
CA PHE A 67 -8.59 5.97 12.27
C PHE A 67 -7.78 6.61 13.41
N LYS A 68 -7.84 7.94 13.55
CA LYS A 68 -7.16 8.63 14.65
C LYS A 68 -7.77 8.26 16.01
N TYR A 69 -9.09 8.32 16.13
CA TYR A 69 -9.78 7.97 17.37
C TYR A 69 -9.49 6.52 17.79
N GLU A 70 -9.52 5.60 16.82
CA GLU A 70 -9.28 4.18 17.07
C GLU A 70 -7.82 3.89 17.45
N ALA A 71 -6.87 4.56 16.82
CA ALA A 71 -5.47 4.46 17.20
C ALA A 71 -5.23 4.93 18.64
N GLU A 72 -5.88 6.03 19.05
CA GLU A 72 -5.82 6.52 20.43
C GLU A 72 -6.48 5.55 21.41
N ASP A 73 -7.61 4.95 21.03
CA ASP A 73 -8.34 3.97 21.85
C ASP A 73 -7.53 2.67 22.05
N ALA A 74 -6.94 2.12 20.98
CA ALA A 74 -6.11 0.92 21.02
C ALA A 74 -4.86 1.07 21.92
N LEU A 75 -4.37 2.30 22.11
CA LEU A 75 -3.20 2.61 22.92
C LEU A 75 -3.55 3.00 24.36
N ARG A 76 -4.84 3.16 24.70
CA ARG A 76 -5.28 3.64 26.01
C ARG A 76 -4.73 2.80 27.15
N ASP A 77 -4.87 1.48 27.04
CA ASP A 77 -4.50 0.54 28.10
C ASP A 77 -3.06 0.01 27.99
N ILE A 78 -2.30 0.42 26.97
CA ILE A 78 -0.90 0.02 26.81
C ILE A 78 -0.01 0.81 27.77
N CYS A 79 0.83 0.12 28.53
CA CYS A 79 1.76 0.74 29.48
C CYS A 79 3.03 1.27 28.77
N ILE A 80 2.90 2.32 27.98
CA ILE A 80 4.02 3.07 27.36
C ILE A 80 3.91 4.58 27.67
N PRO A 81 5.02 5.35 27.59
CA PRO A 81 5.00 6.79 27.79
C PRO A 81 4.01 7.51 26.88
N GLU A 82 3.31 8.52 27.42
CA GLU A 82 2.27 9.28 26.70
C GLU A 82 2.79 9.95 25.42
N THR A 83 4.05 10.39 25.42
CA THR A 83 4.71 10.93 24.23
C THR A 83 4.84 9.88 23.11
N LEU A 84 5.19 8.64 23.48
CA LEU A 84 5.26 7.53 22.53
C LEU A 84 3.87 7.05 22.11
N LYS A 85 2.85 7.12 22.98
CA LYS A 85 1.45 6.84 22.58
C LYS A 85 1.00 7.77 21.47
N LYS A 86 1.27 9.08 21.60
CA LYS A 86 0.90 10.06 20.57
C LYS A 86 1.61 9.83 19.25
N GLU A 87 2.92 9.59 19.29
CA GLU A 87 3.70 9.29 18.09
C GLU A 87 3.25 7.99 17.43
N LEU A 88 2.96 6.96 18.23
CA LEU A 88 2.49 5.68 17.73
C LEU A 88 1.08 5.79 17.15
N ALA A 89 0.17 6.51 17.81
CA ALA A 89 -1.16 6.81 17.27
C ALA A 89 -1.07 7.55 15.94
N GLU A 90 -0.13 8.51 15.84
CA GLU A 90 0.13 9.25 14.62
C GLU A 90 0.62 8.35 13.48
N CYS A 91 1.53 7.42 13.77
CA CYS A 91 1.96 6.42 12.81
C CYS A 91 0.82 5.46 12.40
N VAL A 92 0.03 4.96 13.36
CA VAL A 92 -1.08 4.04 13.08
C VAL A 92 -2.08 4.68 12.13
N TYR A 93 -2.55 5.90 12.38
CA TYR A 93 -3.56 6.50 11.50
C TYR A 93 -2.99 6.75 10.09
N LYS A 94 -1.72 7.15 9.96
CA LYS A 94 -1.07 7.38 8.65
C LYS A 94 -0.99 6.08 7.86
N ILE A 95 -0.57 4.99 8.51
CA ILE A 95 -0.47 3.67 7.89
C ILE A 95 -1.85 3.15 7.51
N SER A 96 -2.85 3.24 8.39
CA SER A 96 -4.23 2.86 8.08
C SER A 96 -4.78 3.62 6.88
N SER A 97 -4.51 4.92 6.79
CA SER A 97 -4.92 5.75 5.65
C SER A 97 -4.24 5.34 4.34
N GLU A 98 -2.94 5.07 4.36
CA GLU A 98 -2.20 4.60 3.16
C GLU A 98 -2.68 3.22 2.71
N ILE A 99 -2.92 2.28 3.63
CA ILE A 99 -3.48 0.96 3.31
C ILE A 99 -4.88 1.11 2.71
N PHE A 100 -5.75 1.92 3.33
CA PHE A 100 -7.10 2.19 2.83
C PHE A 100 -7.07 2.73 1.39
N ASN A 101 -6.19 3.68 1.10
CA ASN A 101 -6.01 4.22 -0.25
C ASN A 101 -5.50 3.15 -1.22
N PHE A 102 -4.53 2.33 -0.81
CA PHE A 102 -4.01 1.23 -1.62
C PHE A 102 -5.12 0.23 -1.98
N TYR A 103 -5.98 -0.11 -1.02
CA TYR A 103 -7.10 -1.03 -1.21
C TYR A 103 -8.15 -0.45 -2.16
N ILE A 104 -8.45 0.85 -2.08
CA ILE A 104 -9.36 1.51 -3.02
C ILE A 104 -8.81 1.44 -4.45
N ILE A 105 -7.54 1.80 -4.64
CA ILE A 105 -6.91 1.84 -5.97
C ILE A 105 -6.83 0.43 -6.57
N ASN A 106 -6.67 -0.59 -5.71
CA ASN A 106 -6.48 -1.98 -6.09
C ASN A 106 -7.68 -2.85 -5.70
N PHE A 107 -8.91 -2.34 -5.81
CA PHE A 107 -10.09 -3.07 -5.38
C PHE A 107 -10.25 -4.42 -6.10
N ASP A 108 -10.01 -4.48 -7.41
CA ASP A 108 -10.05 -5.73 -8.18
C ASP A 108 -9.04 -6.77 -7.63
N LEU A 109 -7.85 -6.32 -7.21
CA LEU A 109 -6.85 -7.18 -6.55
C LEU A 109 -7.36 -7.75 -5.23
N MET A 110 -8.11 -6.97 -4.46
CA MET A 110 -8.72 -7.43 -3.21
C MET A 110 -9.67 -8.62 -3.40
N GLN A 111 -10.32 -8.71 -4.56
CA GLN A 111 -11.28 -9.77 -4.87
C GLN A 111 -10.61 -11.09 -5.22
N GLU A 112 -9.40 -11.05 -5.79
CA GLU A 112 -8.65 -12.25 -6.21
C GLU A 112 -7.57 -12.67 -5.20
N ALA A 113 -7.03 -11.74 -4.43
CA ALA A 113 -5.98 -12.01 -3.45
C ALA A 113 -6.55 -12.62 -2.15
N ALA A 114 -5.92 -13.69 -1.66
CA ALA A 114 -6.22 -14.23 -0.34
C ALA A 114 -5.90 -13.21 0.78
N SER A 115 -4.80 -12.47 0.65
CA SER A 115 -4.47 -11.36 1.54
C SER A 115 -3.71 -10.26 0.81
N LEU A 116 -4.25 -9.05 0.80
CA LEU A 116 -3.60 -7.89 0.19
C LEU A 116 -2.31 -7.47 0.91
N LYS A 117 -2.21 -7.75 2.21
CA LYS A 117 -1.04 -7.43 3.04
C LYS A 117 0.25 -8.05 2.48
N ASP A 118 0.14 -9.19 1.80
CA ASP A 118 1.30 -9.93 1.27
C ASP A 118 1.97 -9.18 0.12
N PHE A 119 1.21 -8.31 -0.56
CA PHE A 119 1.71 -7.48 -1.66
C PHE A 119 2.25 -6.14 -1.20
N ILE A 120 1.86 -5.64 -0.03
CA ILE A 120 2.24 -4.30 0.42
C ILE A 120 3.65 -4.31 0.99
N VAL A 121 4.49 -3.43 0.45
CA VAL A 121 5.84 -3.15 0.94
C VAL A 121 5.85 -1.76 1.55
N PHE A 122 6.20 -1.66 2.83
CA PHE A 122 6.38 -0.35 3.49
C PHE A 122 7.79 0.20 3.31
N ASN A 123 7.88 1.52 3.17
CA ASN A 123 9.10 2.28 3.36
C ASN A 123 9.36 2.46 4.87
N SER A 124 10.57 2.89 5.22
CA SER A 124 10.96 3.13 6.62
C SER A 124 10.23 4.29 7.30
N ASP A 125 9.53 5.12 6.52
CA ASP A 125 8.70 6.22 7.02
C ASP A 125 7.21 5.84 7.20
N GLY A 126 6.87 4.56 6.98
CA GLY A 126 5.50 4.06 7.07
C GLY A 126 4.64 4.31 5.83
N SER A 127 5.16 4.97 4.79
CA SER A 127 4.47 5.06 3.49
C SER A 127 4.54 3.73 2.73
N ILE A 128 3.60 3.48 1.83
CA ILE A 128 3.65 2.30 0.95
C ILE A 128 4.62 2.56 -0.20
N ASN A 129 5.56 1.63 -0.41
CA ASN A 129 6.39 1.57 -1.59
C ASN A 129 5.58 0.98 -2.75
N HIS A 130 4.77 1.82 -3.39
CA HIS A 130 3.88 1.37 -4.46
C HIS A 130 4.61 0.62 -5.58
N TYR A 131 5.76 1.11 -6.04
CA TYR A 131 6.54 0.42 -7.07
C TYR A 131 6.87 -1.02 -6.68
N ARG A 132 7.44 -1.24 -5.49
CA ARG A 132 7.78 -2.60 -5.01
C ARG A 132 6.53 -3.44 -4.71
N SER A 133 5.45 -2.83 -4.23
CA SER A 133 4.19 -3.53 -4.01
C SER A 133 3.60 -4.05 -5.33
N HIS A 134 3.57 -3.22 -6.37
CA HIS A 134 3.10 -3.62 -7.69
C HIS A 134 4.05 -4.61 -8.38
N GLN A 135 5.36 -4.55 -8.13
CA GLN A 135 6.27 -5.61 -8.55
C GLN A 135 5.92 -6.99 -7.97
N ARG A 136 5.47 -7.04 -6.70
CA ARG A 136 4.99 -8.30 -6.11
C ARG A 136 3.72 -8.79 -6.80
N ILE A 137 2.77 -7.88 -7.06
CA ILE A 137 1.52 -8.20 -7.76
C ILE A 137 1.79 -8.77 -9.16
N ILE A 138 2.66 -8.13 -9.94
CA ILE A 138 3.00 -8.57 -11.31
C ILE A 138 3.60 -9.98 -11.32
N ARG A 139 4.35 -10.36 -10.29
CA ARG A 139 5.04 -11.65 -10.21
C ARG A 139 4.18 -12.77 -9.61
N GLU A 140 3.05 -12.45 -9.02
CA GLU A 140 2.17 -13.43 -8.40
C GLU A 140 1.43 -14.26 -9.46
N THR A 141 1.70 -15.57 -9.49
CA THR A 141 1.15 -16.47 -10.49
C THR A 141 -0.30 -16.87 -10.22
N ASN A 142 -0.77 -16.73 -8.98
CA ASN A 142 -2.15 -17.05 -8.62
C ASN A 142 -3.16 -15.96 -8.99
N LEU A 143 -2.68 -14.76 -9.35
CA LEU A 143 -3.54 -13.66 -9.79
C LEU A 143 -3.82 -13.75 -11.29
N SER A 144 -4.99 -13.25 -11.69
CA SER A 144 -5.33 -13.16 -13.10
C SER A 144 -4.35 -12.28 -13.87
N THR A 145 -4.09 -12.70 -15.11
CA THR A 145 -3.30 -11.94 -16.08
C THR A 145 -3.79 -10.50 -16.21
N ARG A 146 -5.09 -10.25 -16.08
CA ARG A 146 -5.69 -8.90 -16.11
C ARG A 146 -5.14 -8.01 -14.99
N ILE A 147 -5.18 -8.47 -13.75
CA ILE A 147 -4.72 -7.69 -12.58
C ILE A 147 -3.22 -7.42 -12.66
N ARG A 148 -2.46 -8.44 -13.05
CA ARG A 148 -1.00 -8.35 -13.22
C ARG A 148 -0.65 -7.32 -14.31
N PHE A 149 -1.38 -7.33 -15.42
CA PHE A 149 -1.22 -6.36 -16.50
C PHE A 149 -1.56 -4.95 -16.06
N ALA A 150 -2.73 -4.76 -15.43
CA ALA A 150 -3.18 -3.46 -14.94
C ALA A 150 -2.17 -2.85 -13.95
N SER A 151 -1.61 -3.66 -13.05
CA SER A 151 -0.55 -3.25 -12.13
C SER A 151 0.73 -2.85 -12.86
N ALA A 152 1.11 -3.57 -13.91
CA ALA A 152 2.29 -3.24 -14.69
C ALA A 152 2.12 -1.90 -15.44
N CYS A 153 0.95 -1.65 -16.02
CA CYS A 153 0.64 -0.41 -16.73
C CYS A 153 0.73 0.85 -15.86
N GLN A 154 0.65 0.72 -14.53
CA GLN A 154 0.78 1.86 -13.62
C GLN A 154 2.23 2.36 -13.46
N TYR A 155 3.23 1.50 -13.70
CA TYR A 155 4.63 1.78 -13.30
C TYR A 155 5.69 1.56 -14.38
N TYR A 156 5.32 0.95 -15.50
CA TYR A 156 6.27 0.57 -16.56
C TYR A 156 5.92 1.21 -17.90
N SER A 157 6.95 1.52 -18.69
CA SER A 157 6.78 1.97 -20.08
C SER A 157 6.26 0.84 -20.97
N VAL A 158 5.81 1.17 -22.19
CA VAL A 158 5.33 0.17 -23.14
C VAL A 158 6.43 -0.85 -23.49
N GLU A 159 7.67 -0.40 -23.68
CA GLU A 159 8.82 -1.26 -23.97
C GLU A 159 9.12 -2.21 -22.80
N GLU A 160 9.07 -1.69 -21.57
CA GLU A 160 9.27 -2.47 -20.35
C GLU A 160 8.14 -3.49 -20.14
N LEU A 161 6.89 -3.11 -20.45
CA LEU A 161 5.75 -4.01 -20.41
C LEU A 161 5.94 -5.20 -21.33
N ILE A 162 6.39 -4.98 -22.57
CA ILE A 162 6.66 -6.06 -23.54
C ILE A 162 7.71 -7.02 -22.98
N ALA A 163 8.80 -6.49 -22.41
CA ALA A 163 9.85 -7.30 -21.81
C ALA A 163 9.34 -8.13 -20.62
N ILE A 164 8.63 -7.50 -19.67
CA ILE A 164 8.03 -8.16 -18.51
C ILE A 164 7.06 -9.25 -18.95
N TRP A 165 6.23 -8.98 -19.95
CA TRP A 165 5.24 -9.95 -20.42
C TRP A 165 5.88 -11.17 -21.05
N ASN A 166 6.96 -10.98 -21.80
CA ASN A 166 7.73 -12.10 -22.33
C ASN A 166 8.33 -12.94 -21.20
N GLU A 167 8.83 -12.34 -20.12
CA GLU A 167 9.35 -13.07 -18.96
C GLU A 167 8.26 -13.75 -18.11
N VAL A 168 7.10 -13.12 -17.99
CA VAL A 168 5.98 -13.58 -17.15
C VAL A 168 5.11 -14.63 -17.84
N VAL A 169 4.92 -14.51 -19.16
CA VAL A 169 4.05 -15.39 -19.96
C VAL A 169 4.82 -16.54 -20.60
N ALA A 170 6.10 -16.39 -20.95
CA ALA A 170 6.88 -17.49 -21.54
C ALA A 170 6.96 -18.75 -20.64
N PRO A 171 7.10 -18.66 -19.30
CA PRO A 171 7.07 -19.85 -18.44
C PRO A 171 5.71 -20.56 -18.45
N ALA A 172 4.61 -19.85 -18.66
CA ALA A 172 3.26 -20.42 -18.69
C ALA A 172 2.94 -21.15 -20.02
N ILE A 173 3.57 -20.74 -21.12
CA ILE A 173 3.39 -21.36 -22.45
C ILE A 173 4.38 -22.52 -22.66
N PHE A 174 5.63 -22.39 -22.20
CA PHE A 174 6.68 -23.38 -22.45
C PHE A 174 6.88 -24.40 -21.31
N GLY A 175 6.18 -24.27 -20.18
CA GLY A 175 6.13 -25.29 -19.13
C GLY A 175 5.15 -26.45 -19.38
N ARG A 176 4.55 -26.52 -20.58
CA ARG A 176 3.66 -27.59 -21.04
C ARG A 176 4.10 -28.19 -22.39
N ILE A 177 5.39 -28.45 -22.54
CA ILE A 177 5.93 -29.35 -23.58
C ILE A 177 6.66 -30.49 -22.89
#